data_AF-A0A1G5HGG5-F1
#
_entry.id   AF-A0A1G5HGG5-F1
#
_cell.length_a   1.000
_cell.length_b   1.000
_cell.length_c   1.000
_cell.angle_alpha   90.00
_cell.angle_beta   90.00
_cell.angle_gamma   90.00
#
_symmetry.space_group_name_H-M   'P 1'
#
loop_
_entity.id
_entity.type
_entity.pdbx_description
1 polymer ?
#
loop_
_entity_poly.entity_id
_entity_poly.type
_entity_poly.pdbx_seq_one_letter_code
_entity_poly.pdbx_strand_id
1 'polypeptide(L)' 'MLNLAMALLAFLVLTAFLAILVIHVPRTDLIVVIGVTVLLAAYDLYTSFKPRR' A
#
# COMPACT_ATOMS: atom_id res chain seq x y z
N MET A 1 -3.16 7.74 18.39
CA MET A 1 -4.15 8.05 17.33
C MET A 1 -3.49 8.69 16.10
N LEU A 2 -2.63 9.70 16.27
CA LEU A 2 -1.91 10.34 15.15
C LEU A 2 -1.11 9.35 14.28
N ASN A 3 -0.38 8.41 14.88
CA ASN A 3 0.43 7.42 14.14
C ASN A 3 -0.42 6.48 13.26
N LEU A 4 -1.62 6.10 13.71
CA LEU A 4 -2.56 5.28 12.92
C LEU A 4 -3.11 6.06 11.73
N ALA A 5 -3.57 7.28 11.98
CA ALA A 5 -4.11 8.16 10.94
C ALA A 5 -3.05 8.49 9.87
N MET A 6 -1.81 8.77 10.29
CA MET A 6 -0.68 9.03 9.38
C MET A 6 -0.30 7.79 8.57
N ALA A 7 -0.25 6.61 9.17
CA ALA A 7 0.06 5.38 8.44
C ALA A 7 -1.04 5.01 7.43
N LEU A 8 -2.32 5.17 7.80
CA LEU A 8 -3.43 5.00 6.87
C LEU A 8 -3.38 6.00 5.72
N LEU A 9 -3.10 7.28 6.01
CA LEU A 9 -2.96 8.30 4.97
C LEU A 9 -1.80 7.96 4.02
N ALA A 10 -0.64 7.59 4.55
CA ALA A 10 0.51 7.19 3.75
C ALA A 10 0.20 5.99 2.84
N PHE A 11 -0.47 4.96 3.38
CA PHE A 11 -0.89 3.79 2.61
C PHE A 11 -1.90 4.16 1.51
N LEU A 12 -2.86 5.03 1.80
CA LEU A 12 -3.87 5.47 0.84
C LEU A 12 -3.23 6.29 -0.30
N VAL A 13 -2.35 7.23 0.03
CA VAL A 13 -1.59 8.02 -0.96
C VAL A 13 -0.71 7.14 -1.84
N LEU A 14 0.01 6.18 -1.24
CA LEU A 14 0.82 5.20 -1.99
C LEU A 14 -0.05 4.42 -2.97
N THR A 15 -1.16 3.85 -2.49
CA THR A 15 -2.05 3.02 -3.31
C THR A 15 -2.70 3.82 -4.42
N ALA A 16 -3.12 5.06 -4.15
CA ALA A 16 -3.69 5.96 -5.15
C ALA A 16 -2.68 6.30 -6.25
N PHE A 17 -1.42 6.60 -5.89
CA PHE A 17 -0.36 6.85 -6.86
C PHE A 17 -0.09 5.64 -7.75
N LEU A 18 0.01 4.45 -7.15
CA LEU A 18 0.23 3.21 -7.90
C LEU A 18 -0.96 2.86 -8.82
N ALA A 19 -2.19 3.17 -8.41
CA ALA A 19 -3.37 2.98 -9.25
C ALA A 19 -3.32 3.84 -10.52
N ILE A 20 -2.77 5.06 -10.46
CA ILE A 20 -2.57 5.91 -11.64
C ILE A 20 -1.65 5.23 -12.65
N LEU A 21 -0.56 4.61 -12.18
CA LEU A 21 0.38 3.86 -13.04
C LEU A 21 -0.30 2.67 -13.71
N VAL A 22 -1.14 1.92 -13.00
CA VAL A 22 -1.91 0.80 -13.55
C VAL A 22 -2.89 1.26 -14.64
N ILE A 23 -3.55 2.40 -14.45
CA ILE A 23 -4.52 2.94 -15.40
C ILE A 23 -3.83 3.48 -16.65
N HIS A 24 -2.74 4.24 -16.50
CA HIS A 24 -2.06 4.89 -17.63
C HIS A 24 -1.10 3.96 -18.37
N VAL A 25 -0.53 2.97 -17.68
CA VAL A 25 0.42 2.01 -18.24
C VAL A 25 -0.03 0.58 -17.88
N PRO A 26 -1.09 0.06 -18.53
CA PRO A 26 -1.69 -1.24 -18.19
C PRO A 26 -0.85 -2.40 -18.73
N ARG A 27 0.35 -2.59 -18.17
CA ARG A 27 1.18 -3.77 -18.40
C ARG A 27 0.90 -4.82 -17.32
N THR A 28 0.72 -6.06 -17.74
CA THR A 28 0.40 -7.19 -16.84
C THR A 28 1.48 -7.40 -15.78
N ASP A 29 2.75 -7.37 -16.19
CA ASP A 29 3.93 -7.41 -15.31
C ASP A 29 3.91 -6.30 -14.25
N LEU A 30 3.67 -5.05 -14.66
CA LEU A 30 3.56 -3.91 -13.75
C LEU A 30 2.40 -4.08 -12.75
N ILE A 31 1.23 -4.54 -13.21
CA ILE A 31 0.06 -4.75 -12.35
C ILE A 31 0.36 -5.80 -11.27
N VAL A 32 1.02 -6.90 -11.64
CA VAL A 32 1.39 -7.97 -10.70
C VAL A 32 2.37 -7.45 -9.66
N VAL A 33 3.42 -6.74 -10.07
CA VAL A 33 4.42 -6.18 -9.14
C VAL A 33 3.79 -5.16 -8.20
N ILE A 34 2.94 -4.27 -8.72
CA ILE A 34 2.20 -3.31 -7.90
C ILE A 34 1.27 -4.02 -6.91
N GLY A 35 0.53 -5.04 -7.35
CA GLY A 35 -0.37 -5.81 -6.49
C GLY A 35 0.37 -6.45 -5.32
N VAL A 36 1.51 -7.10 -5.58
CA VAL A 36 2.37 -7.68 -4.53
C VAL A 36 2.89 -6.59 -3.59
N THR A 37 3.30 -5.45 -4.12
CA THR A 37 3.82 -4.32 -3.32
C THR A 37 2.74 -3.76 -2.37
N VAL A 38 1.52 -3.56 -2.86
CA VAL A 38 0.39 -3.08 -2.05
C VAL A 38 0.00 -4.11 -0.98
N LEU A 39 0.03 -5.41 -1.32
CA LEU A 39 -0.23 -6.48 -0.35
C LEU A 39 0.82 -6.50 0.78
N LEU A 40 2.10 -6.37 0.44
CA LEU A 40 3.18 -6.31 1.43
C LEU A 40 3.07 -5.05 2.30
N ALA A 41 2.76 -3.90 1.71
CA ALA A 41 2.53 -2.66 2.46
C ALA A 41 1.32 -2.77 3.41
N ALA A 42 0.25 -3.45 2.98
CA ALA A 42 -0.91 -3.72 3.85
C ALA A 42 -0.54 -4.67 5.00
N TYR A 43 0.32 -5.66 4.74
CA TYR A 43 0.83 -6.56 5.77
C TYR A 43 1.73 -5.83 6.78
N ASP A 44 2.62 -4.95 6.32
CA ASP A 44 3.44 -4.10 7.18
C ASP A 44 2.57 -3.20 8.06
N LEU A 45 1.52 -2.60 7.48
CA LEU A 45 0.55 -1.79 8.21
C LEU A 45 -0.13 -2.63 9.31
N TYR A 46 -0.63 -3.81 8.97
CA TYR A 46 -1.29 -4.72 9.92
C TYR A 46 -0.36 -5.17 11.06
N THR A 47 0.88 -5.54 10.72
CA THR A 47 1.86 -6.01 11.73
C THR A 47 2.38 -4.87 12.59
N SER A 48 2.53 -3.67 12.06
CA SER A 48 2.93 -2.47 12.81
C SER A 48 1.87 -2.04 13.84
N PHE A 49 0.60 -2.33 13.60
CA PHE A 49 -0.48 -2.09 14.57
C PHE A 49 -0.71 -3.23 15.55
N LYS A 50 -0.13 -4.42 15.30
CA LYS A 50 -0.15 -5.50 16.27
C LYS A 50 0.84 -5.13 17.40
N PRO A 51 0.39 -5.00 18.66
CA PRO A 51 1.31 -4.78 19.77
C PRO A 51 2.32 -5.92 19.78
N ARG A 52 3.61 -5.63 19.59
CA ARG A 52 4.67 -6.61 19.89
C ARG A 52 4.54 -6.93 21.37
N ARG A 53 4.04 -8.13 21.67
CA ARG A 53 3.94 -8.66 23.03
C ARG A 53 5.31 -9.18 23.46
#